data_AF-A0A486XVM0-F1
#
_entry.id   AF-A0A486XVM0-F1
#
_cell.length_a   1.000
_cell.length_b   1.000
_cell.length_c   1.000
_cell.angle_alpha   90.00
_cell.angle_beta   90.00
_cell.angle_gamma   90.00
#
_symmetry.space_group_name_H-M   'P 1'
#
loop_
_entity.id
_entity.type
_entity.pdbx_description
1 polymer ?
#
loop_
_entity_poly.entity_id
_entity_poly.type
_entity_poly.pdbx_seq_one_letter_code
_entity_poly.pdbx_strand_id
1 'polypeptide(L)'
;MKSVYMVLLAAFMALGCSSLVNRHIEYQQIKPDAFPVLTAVGYAPISMQLGQSNEHKMLQAMTASKLAAYKELAEQVYGQKIDAHNELRAMVLTDERLSASVKGAISGARVVKTYAVDDTYVTELALDFKQVYQLYQNTQPRQTIKSVRYYY
;
A
#
# COMPACT_ATOMS: atom_id res chain seq x y z
N MET A 1 28.16 -62.05 23.68
CA MET A 1 27.00 -61.13 23.84
C MET A 1 27.39 -59.66 23.70
N LYS A 2 28.45 -59.15 24.34
CA LYS A 2 28.89 -57.73 24.24
C LYS A 2 29.21 -57.25 22.81
N SER A 3 29.84 -58.10 21.98
CA SER A 3 30.16 -57.77 20.58
C SER A 3 28.91 -57.57 19.70
N VAL A 4 27.82 -58.30 19.99
CA VAL A 4 26.55 -58.15 19.26
C VAL A 4 25.90 -56.80 19.56
N TYR A 5 25.94 -56.35 20.82
CA TYR A 5 25.43 -55.03 21.21
C TYR A 5 26.23 -53.88 20.58
N MET A 6 27.54 -54.06 20.39
CA MET A 6 28.40 -53.04 19.77
C MET A 6 28.10 -52.88 18.28
N VAL A 7 27.83 -53.98 17.56
CA VAL A 7 27.41 -53.96 16.15
C VAL A 7 26.02 -53.34 15.99
N LEU A 8 25.10 -53.62 16.92
CA LEU A 8 23.74 -53.08 16.90
C LEU A 8 23.70 -51.57 17.18
N LEU A 9 24.57 -51.07 18.05
CA LEU A 9 24.74 -49.63 18.32
C LEU A 9 25.32 -48.88 17.11
N ALA A 10 26.31 -49.48 16.42
CA ALA A 10 26.91 -48.89 15.23
C ALA A 10 25.93 -48.83 14.05
N ALA A 11 25.08 -49.85 13.88
CA ALA A 11 24.02 -49.84 12.88
C ALA A 11 22.95 -48.74 13.16
N PHE A 12 22.66 -48.47 14.43
CA PHE A 12 21.71 -47.41 14.83
C PHE A 12 22.25 -46.01 14.52
N MET A 13 23.56 -45.78 14.66
CA MET A 13 24.19 -44.49 14.32
C MET A 13 24.26 -44.25 12.80
N ALA A 14 24.31 -45.30 11.98
CA ALA A 14 24.33 -45.19 10.51
C ALA A 14 22.97 -44.80 9.90
N LEU A 15 21.86 -44.99 10.63
CA LEU A 15 20.51 -44.57 10.19
C LEU A 15 20.25 -43.06 10.35
N GLY A 16 21.19 -42.31 10.94
CA GLY A 16 21.06 -40.87 11.19
C GLY A 16 21.40 -39.95 10.02
N CYS A 17 21.89 -40.46 8.90
CA CYS A 17 22.18 -39.66 7.69
C CYS A 17 20.99 -39.68 6.72
N SER A 18 19.80 -39.26 7.16
CA SER A 18 18.76 -38.87 6.23
C SER A 18 19.05 -37.45 5.73
N SER A 19 19.14 -37.32 4.41
CA SER A 19 19.35 -36.08 3.68
C SER A 19 18.54 -34.93 4.26
N LEU A 20 19.22 -33.85 4.66
CA LEU A 20 18.62 -32.54 4.86
C LEU A 20 17.93 -32.16 3.54
N VAL A 21 16.63 -32.41 3.43
CA VAL A 21 15.81 -32.01 2.29
C VAL A 21 15.79 -30.49 2.25
N ASN A 22 16.73 -29.92 1.50
CA ASN A 22 16.85 -28.48 1.36
C ASN A 22 15.82 -28.00 0.35
N ARG A 23 14.65 -27.57 0.85
CA ARG A 23 13.55 -27.05 0.04
C ARG A 23 13.93 -25.67 -0.49
N HIS A 24 14.25 -25.57 -1.79
CA HIS A 24 14.39 -24.27 -2.44
C HIS A 24 13.04 -23.86 -3.03
N ILE A 25 12.48 -22.77 -2.52
CA ILE A 25 11.26 -22.14 -2.99
C ILE A 25 11.69 -20.99 -3.91
N GLU A 26 11.57 -21.17 -5.22
CA GLU A 26 11.74 -20.05 -6.15
C GLU A 26 10.49 -19.17 -6.08
N TYR A 27 10.63 -17.85 -6.14
CA TYR A 27 9.49 -16.94 -6.09
C TYR A 27 9.36 -16.07 -7.36
N GLN A 28 8.14 -15.83 -7.86
CA GLN A 28 7.84 -15.00 -9.02
C GLN A 28 6.91 -13.84 -8.64
N GLN A 29 7.16 -12.65 -9.21
CA GLN A 29 6.31 -11.48 -9.06
C GLN A 29 5.20 -11.52 -10.11
N ILE A 30 3.94 -11.61 -9.67
CA ILE A 30 2.78 -11.51 -10.57
C ILE A 30 2.47 -10.02 -10.73
N LYS A 31 2.66 -9.51 -11.95
CA LYS A 31 2.38 -8.12 -12.32
C LYS A 31 0.91 -7.99 -12.77
N PRO A 32 0.18 -6.95 -12.34
CA PRO A 32 -1.14 -6.64 -12.90
C PRO A 32 -1.10 -6.38 -14.42
N ASP A 33 -2.15 -6.76 -15.13
CA ASP A 33 -2.26 -6.60 -16.59
C ASP A 33 -2.32 -5.11 -17.00
N ALA A 34 -2.92 -4.26 -16.16
CA ALA A 34 -3.01 -2.81 -16.37
C ALA A 34 -2.85 -2.03 -15.06
N PHE A 35 -2.33 -0.81 -15.19
CA PHE A 35 -2.24 0.16 -14.10
C PHE A 35 -3.08 1.39 -14.45
N PRO A 36 -4.28 1.54 -13.87
CA PRO A 36 -5.09 2.74 -14.12
C PRO A 36 -4.41 3.97 -13.51
N VAL A 37 -4.76 5.14 -14.04
CA VAL A 37 -4.44 6.43 -13.41
C VAL A 37 -5.76 7.04 -12.95
N LEU A 38 -5.86 7.35 -11.66
CA LEU A 38 -7.02 8.03 -11.10
C LEU A 38 -6.72 9.51 -10.92
N THR A 39 -7.76 10.33 -11.06
CA THR A 39 -7.67 11.78 -10.88
C THR A 39 -8.84 12.26 -10.04
N ALA A 40 -8.57 13.21 -9.16
CA ALA A 40 -9.56 13.80 -8.28
C ALA A 40 -9.36 15.31 -8.20
N VAL A 41 -10.45 16.06 -7.98
CA VAL A 41 -10.44 17.51 -7.95
C VAL A 41 -11.18 18.03 -6.73
N GLY A 42 -10.44 18.69 -5.84
CA GLY A 42 -10.99 19.29 -4.65
C GLY A 42 -11.22 20.78 -4.82
N TYR A 43 -12.36 21.25 -4.34
CA TYR A 43 -12.79 22.64 -4.39
C TYR A 43 -12.98 23.17 -2.97
N ALA A 44 -12.53 24.39 -2.71
CA ALA A 44 -12.80 25.08 -1.45
C ALA A 44 -12.98 26.58 -1.67
N PRO A 45 -14.16 27.14 -1.35
CA PRO A 45 -14.41 28.58 -1.40
C PRO A 45 -13.56 29.33 -0.38
N ILE A 46 -12.86 30.37 -0.82
CA ILE A 46 -11.91 31.18 -0.04
C ILE A 46 -12.66 32.03 0.98
N SER A 47 -13.71 32.72 0.55
CA SER A 47 -14.52 33.60 1.42
C SER A 47 -15.09 32.89 2.65
N MET A 48 -15.47 31.61 2.49
CA MET A 48 -16.05 30.76 3.54
C MET A 48 -15.02 30.22 4.54
N GLN A 49 -13.72 30.34 4.27
CA GLN A 49 -12.70 29.87 5.20
C GLN A 49 -12.55 30.78 6.41
N LEU A 50 -12.19 30.18 7.53
CA LEU A 50 -11.84 30.89 8.74
C LEU A 50 -10.46 31.55 8.56
N GLY A 51 -10.32 32.81 8.98
CA GLY A 51 -9.06 33.53 8.89
C GLY A 51 -9.26 35.02 9.15
N GLN A 52 -8.26 35.64 9.80
CA GLN A 52 -8.28 37.06 10.13
C GLN A 52 -7.97 37.95 8.92
N SER A 53 -7.19 37.43 7.96
CA SER A 53 -6.84 38.12 6.71
C SER A 53 -7.24 37.30 5.48
N ASN A 54 -7.30 37.95 4.32
CA ASN A 54 -7.59 37.29 3.05
C ASN A 54 -6.51 36.24 2.69
N GLU A 55 -5.25 36.52 3.02
CA GLU A 55 -4.12 35.60 2.83
C GLU A 55 -4.29 34.35 3.70
N HIS A 56 -4.72 34.51 4.95
CA HIS A 56 -5.00 33.37 5.84
C HIS A 56 -6.15 32.52 5.28
N LYS A 57 -7.24 33.16 4.83
CA LYS A 57 -8.36 32.45 4.20
C LYS A 57 -7.93 31.70 2.94
N MET A 58 -7.06 32.30 2.13
CA MET A 58 -6.49 31.67 0.94
C MET A 58 -5.68 30.40 1.28
N LEU A 59 -4.80 30.47 2.29
CA LEU A 59 -4.02 29.30 2.74
C LEU A 59 -4.92 28.20 3.30
N GLN A 60 -5.99 28.57 4.01
CA GLN A 60 -6.97 27.63 4.51
C GLN A 60 -7.75 26.98 3.36
N ALA A 61 -8.13 27.73 2.32
CA ALA A 61 -8.80 27.20 1.15
C ALA A 61 -7.90 26.28 0.33
N MET A 62 -6.61 26.61 0.22
CA MET A 62 -5.62 25.71 -0.35
C MET A 62 -5.55 24.38 0.41
N THR A 63 -5.53 24.43 1.73
CA THR A 63 -5.51 23.22 2.57
C THR A 63 -6.80 22.42 2.46
N ALA A 64 -7.95 23.10 2.49
CA ALA A 64 -9.27 22.49 2.41
C ALA A 64 -9.53 21.87 1.02
N SER A 65 -9.16 22.55 -0.06
CA SER A 65 -9.28 22.02 -1.43
C SER A 65 -8.40 20.80 -1.63
N LYS A 66 -7.17 20.82 -1.12
CA LYS A 66 -6.30 19.63 -1.13
C LYS A 66 -6.93 18.46 -0.38
N LEU A 67 -7.48 18.71 0.81
CA LEU A 67 -8.17 17.68 1.59
C LEU A 67 -9.37 17.10 0.82
N ALA A 68 -10.21 17.97 0.23
CA ALA A 68 -11.35 17.54 -0.57
C ALA A 68 -10.93 16.65 -1.75
N ALA A 69 -9.84 16.99 -2.44
CA ALA A 69 -9.30 16.17 -3.53
C ALA A 69 -8.85 14.79 -3.05
N TYR A 70 -8.21 14.71 -1.88
CA TYR A 70 -7.82 13.42 -1.28
C TYR A 70 -9.03 12.56 -0.91
N LYS A 71 -10.12 13.17 -0.43
CA LYS A 71 -11.37 12.45 -0.13
C LYS A 71 -11.97 11.86 -1.38
N GLU A 72 -12.15 12.65 -2.43
CA GLU A 72 -12.70 12.16 -3.70
C GLU A 72 -11.83 11.04 -4.27
N LEU A 73 -10.50 11.18 -4.22
CA LEU A 73 -9.59 10.12 -4.65
C LEU A 73 -9.76 8.85 -3.79
N ALA A 74 -9.91 9.00 -2.48
CA ALA A 74 -10.17 7.88 -1.58
C ALA A 74 -11.53 7.22 -1.89
N GLU A 75 -12.58 7.98 -2.18
CA GLU A 75 -13.88 7.44 -2.60
C GLU A 75 -13.77 6.64 -3.90
N GLN A 76 -13.04 7.15 -4.91
CA GLN A 76 -12.79 6.43 -6.15
C GLN A 76 -12.03 5.10 -5.91
N VAL A 77 -11.15 5.07 -4.92
CA VAL A 77 -10.33 3.89 -4.57
C VAL A 77 -11.08 2.87 -3.71
N TYR A 78 -11.88 3.32 -2.74
CA TYR A 78 -12.56 2.46 -1.76
C TYR A 78 -14.02 2.16 -2.08
N GLY A 79 -14.65 2.92 -2.97
CA GLY A 79 -16.05 2.73 -3.38
C GLY A 79 -17.09 3.07 -2.31
N GLN A 80 -16.71 3.72 -1.22
CA GLN A 80 -17.60 4.16 -0.14
C GLN A 80 -17.48 5.68 0.06
N LYS A 81 -18.61 6.38 0.21
CA LYS A 81 -18.63 7.83 0.47
C LYS A 81 -18.00 8.12 1.84
N ILE A 82 -17.16 9.15 1.91
CA ILE A 82 -16.50 9.54 3.16
C ILE A 82 -17.15 10.84 3.65
N ASP A 83 -17.84 10.76 4.80
CA ASP A 83 -18.46 11.93 5.43
C ASP A 83 -17.45 12.75 6.25
N ALA A 84 -17.43 14.06 6.01
CA ALA A 84 -16.42 15.02 6.48
C ALA A 84 -16.23 15.15 8.00
N HIS A 85 -17.14 14.63 8.83
CA HIS A 85 -17.08 14.77 10.29
C HIS A 85 -16.27 13.67 11.01
N ASN A 86 -15.93 12.55 10.36
CA ASN A 86 -15.33 11.37 11.01
C ASN A 86 -13.86 11.05 10.60
N GLU A 87 -13.19 11.93 9.86
CA GLU A 87 -12.17 11.49 8.89
C GLU A 87 -10.72 11.29 9.36
N LEU A 88 -10.30 11.76 10.53
CA LEU A 88 -8.92 11.51 10.95
C LEU A 88 -8.69 10.07 11.44
N ARG A 89 -9.74 9.39 11.92
CA ARG A 89 -9.64 8.02 12.44
C ARG A 89 -9.68 6.94 11.35
N ALA A 90 -10.48 7.13 10.30
CA ALA A 90 -10.57 6.18 9.18
C ALA A 90 -9.25 6.04 8.40
N MET A 91 -8.42 7.10 8.40
CA MET A 91 -7.09 7.09 7.80
C MET A 91 -6.07 6.24 8.61
N VAL A 92 -6.30 6.04 9.92
CA VAL A 92 -5.32 5.43 10.84
C VAL A 92 -5.75 4.05 11.36
N LEU A 93 -7.04 3.74 11.48
CA LEU A 93 -7.56 2.54 12.16
C LEU A 93 -8.79 2.03 11.39
N THR A 94 -9.11 0.75 11.18
CA THR A 94 -8.56 -0.57 11.51
C THR A 94 -9.54 -1.53 10.82
N ASP A 95 -9.10 -2.39 9.92
CA ASP A 95 -9.60 -3.77 9.87
C ASP A 95 -8.64 -4.65 9.07
N GLU A 96 -8.39 -5.86 9.55
CA GLU A 96 -7.37 -6.84 9.11
C GLU A 96 -7.62 -7.41 7.69
N ARG A 97 -8.43 -6.72 6.87
CA ARG A 97 -8.76 -7.09 5.49
C ARG A 97 -8.66 -5.95 4.49
N LEU A 98 -8.27 -4.74 4.90
CA LEU A 98 -7.99 -3.67 3.95
C LEU A 98 -6.57 -3.84 3.39
N SER A 99 -6.50 -4.41 2.18
CA SER A 99 -5.25 -4.76 1.48
C SER A 99 -4.20 -3.66 1.64
N ALA A 100 -3.02 -4.05 2.15
CA ALA A 100 -1.88 -3.16 2.32
C ALA A 100 -1.57 -2.35 1.06
N SER A 101 -1.94 -2.84 -0.14
CA SER A 101 -1.81 -2.14 -1.42
C SER A 101 -2.60 -0.84 -1.52
N VAL A 102 -3.69 -0.67 -0.76
CA VAL A 102 -4.63 0.44 -0.88
C VAL A 102 -4.26 1.60 0.06
N LYS A 103 -3.78 1.27 1.27
CA LYS A 103 -3.32 2.27 2.25
C LYS A 103 -2.12 3.08 1.74
N GLY A 104 -1.23 2.48 0.95
CA GLY A 104 -0.17 3.20 0.25
C GLY A 104 -0.49 3.57 -1.20
N ALA A 105 -1.63 3.15 -1.75
CA ALA A 105 -2.11 3.68 -3.03
C ALA A 105 -2.37 5.18 -2.90
N ILE A 106 -3.17 5.61 -1.94
CA ILE A 106 -3.45 7.05 -1.76
C ILE A 106 -2.20 7.83 -1.31
N SER A 107 -1.25 7.20 -0.61
CA SER A 107 0.03 7.83 -0.24
C SER A 107 0.92 8.14 -1.45
N GLY A 108 0.71 7.47 -2.58
CA GLY A 108 1.40 7.74 -3.84
C GLY A 108 0.75 8.84 -4.69
N ALA A 109 -0.34 9.45 -4.23
CA ALA A 109 -1.02 10.51 -4.97
C ALA A 109 -0.19 11.80 -4.99
N ARG A 110 -0.08 12.40 -6.17
CA ARG A 110 0.66 13.66 -6.38
C ARG A 110 -0.28 14.79 -6.77
N VAL A 111 0.07 15.99 -6.30
CA VAL A 111 -0.58 17.22 -6.76
C VAL A 111 -0.14 17.48 -8.20
N VAL A 112 -1.11 17.53 -9.11
CA VAL A 112 -0.87 17.88 -10.52
C VAL A 112 -0.91 19.38 -10.68
N LYS A 113 -1.94 20.01 -10.11
CA LYS A 113 -2.17 21.44 -10.26
C LYS A 113 -2.92 22.00 -9.05
N THR A 114 -2.62 23.25 -8.73
CA THR A 114 -3.27 23.98 -7.65
C THR A 114 -3.40 25.44 -8.06
N TYR A 115 -4.61 25.99 -8.04
CA TYR A 115 -4.90 27.33 -8.55
C TYR A 115 -6.22 27.87 -7.97
N ALA A 116 -6.34 29.19 -7.91
CA ALA A 116 -7.59 29.85 -7.61
C ALA A 116 -8.35 30.17 -8.91
N VAL A 117 -9.67 29.97 -8.88
CA VAL A 117 -10.62 30.44 -9.90
C VAL A 117 -11.71 31.20 -9.17
N ASP A 118 -11.81 32.50 -9.42
CA ASP A 118 -12.72 33.40 -8.71
C ASP A 118 -12.55 33.31 -7.19
N ASP A 119 -13.62 32.96 -6.45
CA ASP A 119 -13.60 32.75 -5.00
C ASP A 119 -13.31 31.30 -4.60
N THR A 120 -12.95 30.41 -5.52
CA THR A 120 -12.73 29.00 -5.22
C THR A 120 -11.30 28.59 -5.48
N TYR A 121 -10.70 27.92 -4.50
CA TYR A 121 -9.41 27.28 -4.67
C TYR A 121 -9.60 25.83 -5.15
N VAL A 122 -8.87 25.46 -6.19
CA VAL A 122 -8.98 24.18 -6.89
C VAL A 122 -7.65 23.42 -6.77
N THR A 123 -7.72 22.16 -6.34
CA THR A 123 -6.57 21.26 -6.28
C THR A 123 -6.86 19.98 -7.05
N GLU A 124 -6.03 19.68 -8.04
CA GLU A 124 -6.09 18.46 -8.85
C GLU A 124 -5.02 17.47 -8.38
N LEU A 125 -5.45 16.26 -8.03
CA LEU A 125 -4.59 15.15 -7.67
C LEU A 125 -4.60 14.08 -8.75
N ALA A 126 -3.49 13.37 -8.90
CA ALA A 126 -3.41 12.16 -9.70
C ALA A 126 -2.73 11.04 -8.92
N LEU A 127 -3.21 9.82 -9.15
CA LEU A 127 -2.66 8.60 -8.61
C LEU A 127 -2.31 7.64 -9.73
N ASP A 128 -1.02 7.35 -9.89
CA ASP A 128 -0.52 6.36 -10.84
C ASP A 128 -0.27 5.02 -10.12
N PHE A 129 -1.14 4.03 -10.36
CA PHE A 129 -1.00 2.71 -9.74
C PHE A 129 0.28 1.98 -10.16
N LYS A 130 0.90 2.33 -11.29
CA LYS A 130 2.20 1.78 -11.70
C LYS A 130 3.28 2.23 -10.75
N GLN A 131 3.29 3.52 -10.40
CA GLN A 131 4.25 4.10 -9.47
C GLN A 131 4.08 3.52 -8.06
N VAL A 132 2.83 3.40 -7.60
CA VAL A 132 2.50 2.72 -6.34
C VAL A 132 3.06 1.29 -6.34
N TYR A 133 2.75 0.51 -7.38
CA TYR A 133 3.21 -0.87 -7.48
C TYR A 133 4.73 -0.98 -7.43
N GLN A 134 5.45 -0.09 -8.14
CA GLN A 134 6.91 -0.04 -8.09
C GLN A 134 7.45 0.28 -6.68
N LEU A 135 6.86 1.24 -5.98
CA LEU A 135 7.24 1.58 -4.61
C LEU A 135 7.02 0.40 -3.64
N TYR A 136 5.92 -0.33 -3.80
CA TYR A 136 5.65 -1.53 -3.00
C TYR A 136 6.66 -2.64 -3.24
N GLN A 137 7.03 -2.92 -4.49
CA GLN A 137 8.02 -3.95 -4.79
C GLN A 137 9.40 -3.65 -4.21
N ASN A 138 9.77 -2.36 -4.14
CA ASN A 138 11.04 -1.94 -3.56
C ASN A 138 11.07 -2.03 -2.03
N THR A 139 9.94 -1.73 -1.38
CA THR A 139 9.85 -1.69 0.10
C THR A 139 9.53 -3.06 0.71
N GLN A 140 8.72 -3.86 0.02
CA GLN A 140 8.31 -5.21 0.43
C GLN A 140 8.20 -6.09 -0.82
N PRO A 141 9.31 -6.70 -1.29
CA PRO A 141 9.26 -7.58 -2.46
C PRO A 141 8.36 -8.78 -2.16
N ARG A 142 7.14 -8.76 -2.68
CA ARG A 142 6.18 -9.85 -2.51
C ARG A 142 6.62 -11.01 -3.41
N GLN A 143 7.10 -12.06 -2.76
CA GLN A 143 7.64 -13.26 -3.38
C GLN A 143 6.54 -14.34 -3.35
N THR A 144 6.03 -14.80 -4.52
CA THR A 144 5.04 -15.91 -4.62
C THR A 144 5.69 -17.17 -5.17
N ILE A 145 5.43 -18.36 -4.61
CA ILE A 145 6.17 -19.59 -4.94
C ILE A 145 5.99 -19.95 -6.42
N LYS A 146 7.05 -19.79 -7.22
CA LYS A 146 7.18 -20.17 -8.63
C LYS A 146 7.34 -21.68 -8.81
N SER A 147 8.22 -22.29 -8.01
CA SER A 147 8.41 -23.74 -8.02
C SER A 147 9.12 -24.20 -6.77
N VAL A 148 8.79 -25.42 -6.33
CA VAL A 148 9.51 -26.12 -5.26
C VAL A 148 10.32 -27.22 -5.92
N ARG A 149 11.65 -27.09 -5.94
CA ARG A 149 12.54 -28.14 -6.45
C ARG A 149 13.09 -28.95 -5.30
N TYR A 150 12.93 -30.27 -5.41
CA TYR A 150 13.55 -31.23 -4.50
C TYR A 150 14.88 -31.67 -5.11
N TYR A 151 15.96 -31.50 -4.38
CA TYR A 151 17.24 -32.11 -4.71
C TYR A 151 17.31 -33.43 -3.94
N TYR A 152 17.50 -34.53 -4.68
CA TYR A 152 17.65 -35.89 -4.16
C TYR A 152 19.12 -36.24 -4.03
#